data_AF-A0A7X1P5M4-F1
#
_entry.id   AF-A0A7X1P5M4-F1
#
_cell.length_a   1.000
_cell.length_b   1.000
_cell.length_c   1.000
_cell.angle_alpha   90.00
_cell.angle_beta   90.00
_cell.angle_gamma   90.00
#
_symmetry.space_group_name_H-M   'P 1'
#
loop_
_entity.id
_entity.type
_entity.pdbx_description
1 polymer ?
#
loop_
_entity_poly.entity_id
_entity_poly.type
_entity_poly.pdbx_seq_one_letter_code
_entity_poly.pdbx_strand_id
1 'polypeptide(L)'
;MPHLIEPATSGRSGCRGCGRRIGRGELRFGERLPNPFAESEMTLWFHPGCAACKRPAPLLEALAQAPANVPDREGLERTARRTLAHHRLARIDGAERAPSGQASCRACRQAITHGGWRIRLVFFEAGRFSPGGFVHLDCRKAYFETDDVLEHLLQFGSSLDDGERESLRLACEGQA
;
A
#
# COMPACT_ATOMS: atom_id res chain seq x y z
N MET A 1 4.57 1.67 22.41
CA MET A 1 3.33 0.95 22.78
C MET A 1 3.15 -0.18 21.80
N PRO A 2 2.78 -1.39 22.23
CA PRO A 2 2.66 -2.51 21.31
C PRO A 2 1.52 -2.26 20.32
N HIS A 3 1.80 -2.48 19.04
CA HIS A 3 0.78 -2.52 18.01
C HIS A 3 -0.08 -3.78 18.15
N LEU A 4 -1.25 -3.78 17.49
CA LEU A 4 -2.25 -4.84 17.65
C LEU A 4 -2.34 -5.70 16.39
N ILE A 5 -2.51 -7.01 16.59
CA ILE A 5 -2.97 -7.94 15.56
C ILE A 5 -4.08 -8.78 16.19
N GLU A 6 -5.31 -8.60 15.71
CA GLU A 6 -6.49 -9.22 16.30
C GLU A 6 -7.60 -9.45 15.27
N PRO A 7 -8.52 -10.40 15.49
CA PRO A 7 -9.78 -10.46 14.75
C PRO A 7 -10.62 -9.21 15.02
N ALA A 8 -11.23 -8.65 13.98
CA ALA A 8 -12.03 -7.44 14.13
C ALA A 8 -13.28 -7.72 14.98
N THR A 9 -13.44 -6.97 16.07
CA THR A 9 -14.61 -7.08 16.97
C THR A 9 -15.93 -6.69 16.29
N SER A 10 -15.85 -5.86 15.25
CA SER A 10 -17.00 -5.44 14.41
C SER A 10 -16.56 -5.14 12.98
N GLY A 11 -17.52 -5.11 12.05
CA GLY A 11 -17.29 -4.73 10.64
C GLY A 11 -17.20 -3.22 10.39
N ARG A 12 -17.11 -2.39 11.43
CA ARG A 12 -17.16 -0.92 11.29
C ARG A 12 -15.81 -0.30 10.95
N SER A 13 -14.70 -1.02 11.14
CA SER A 13 -13.36 -0.50 10.87
C SER A 13 -13.11 -0.39 9.37
N GLY A 14 -12.52 0.72 8.94
CA GLY A 14 -12.03 0.91 7.57
C GLY A 14 -10.52 0.74 7.53
N CYS A 15 -10.03 -0.05 6.58
CA CYS A 15 -8.60 -0.17 6.31
C CYS A 15 -8.07 1.17 5.79
N ARG A 16 -7.12 1.77 6.51
CA ARG A 16 -6.48 3.04 6.12
C ARG A 16 -5.61 2.92 4.87
N GLY A 17 -5.18 1.71 4.50
CA GLY A 17 -4.34 1.48 3.33
C GLY A 17 -5.10 1.41 2.01
N CYS A 18 -6.28 0.78 1.98
CA CYS A 18 -7.05 0.58 0.74
C CYS A 18 -8.48 1.15 0.78
N GLY A 19 -8.90 1.76 1.89
CA GLY A 19 -10.23 2.38 2.05
C GLY A 19 -11.40 1.42 2.26
N ARG A 20 -11.22 0.11 2.05
CA ARG A 20 -12.28 -0.91 2.22
C ARG A 20 -12.58 -1.18 3.70
N ARG A 21 -13.80 -1.64 3.98
CA ARG A 21 -14.18 -2.13 5.32
C ARG A 21 -13.43 -3.42 5.64
N ILE A 22 -13.14 -3.61 6.93
CA ILE A 22 -12.60 -4.84 7.49
C ILE A 22 -13.77 -5.60 8.11
N GLY A 23 -14.01 -6.84 7.69
CA GLY A 23 -15.13 -7.65 8.14
C GLY A 23 -15.02 -8.06 9.62
N ARG A 24 -16.16 -8.28 10.30
CA ARG A 24 -16.14 -8.84 11.67
C ARG A 24 -15.48 -10.22 11.65
N GLY A 25 -14.55 -10.45 12.57
CA GLY A 25 -13.78 -11.70 12.65
C GLY A 25 -12.59 -11.78 11.68
N GLU A 26 -12.50 -10.87 10.71
CA GLU A 26 -11.33 -10.76 9.83
C GLU A 26 -10.13 -10.24 10.62
N LEU A 27 -8.95 -10.77 10.36
CA LEU A 27 -7.73 -10.31 11.01
C LEU A 27 -7.40 -8.87 10.58
N ARG A 28 -7.06 -8.02 11.55
CA ARG A 28 -6.64 -6.64 11.32
C ARG A 28 -5.40 -6.28 12.11
N PHE A 29 -4.62 -5.38 11.53
CA PHE A 29 -3.50 -4.73 12.19
C PHE A 29 -3.94 -3.35 12.71
N GLY A 30 -3.62 -3.07 13.96
CA GLY A 30 -3.89 -1.80 14.63
C GLY A 30 -2.58 -1.09 14.99
N GLU A 31 -2.23 -0.06 14.23
CA GLU A 31 -1.09 0.79 14.57
C GLU A 31 -1.50 1.81 15.64
N ARG A 32 -0.85 1.72 16.79
CA ARG A 32 -1.04 2.67 17.90
C ARG A 32 -0.11 3.86 17.74
N LEU A 33 -0.70 5.06 17.75
CA LEU A 33 0.00 6.33 17.63
C LEU A 33 -0.49 7.30 18.71
N PRO A 34 0.35 8.26 19.15
CA PRO A 34 -0.11 9.39 19.94
C PRO A 34 -1.22 10.15 19.21
N ASN A 35 -2.28 10.53 19.92
CA ASN A 35 -3.30 11.39 19.34
C ASN A 35 -2.80 12.84 19.30
N PRO A 36 -2.74 13.51 18.14
CA PRO A 36 -2.30 14.90 18.07
C PRO A 36 -3.30 15.90 18.69
N PHE A 37 -4.53 15.46 18.99
CA PHE A 37 -5.61 16.33 19.48
C PHE A 37 -6.07 16.04 20.92
N ALA A 38 -5.47 15.04 21.58
CA ALA A 38 -5.79 14.69 22.96
C ALA A 38 -4.61 13.96 23.62
N GLU A 39 -4.59 13.88 24.94
CA GLU A 39 -3.61 13.07 25.69
C GLU A 39 -3.86 11.55 25.57
N SER A 40 -4.76 11.15 24.68
CA SER A 40 -5.12 9.75 24.44
C SER A 40 -4.36 9.13 23.25
N GLU A 41 -4.54 7.83 23.06
CA GLU A 41 -4.02 7.12 21.89
C GLU A 41 -5.03 7.13 20.74
N MET A 42 -4.55 7.01 19.51
CA MET A 42 -5.37 6.61 18.38
C MET A 42 -4.86 5.30 17.78
N THR A 43 -5.78 4.48 17.27
CA THR A 43 -5.46 3.26 16.52
C THR A 43 -5.86 3.42 15.06
N LEU A 44 -4.90 3.20 14.17
CA LEU A 44 -5.14 3.13 12.74
C LEU A 44 -5.29 1.67 12.33
N TRP A 45 -6.44 1.33 11.75
CA TRP A 45 -6.74 -0.04 11.34
C TRP A 45 -6.39 -0.30 9.89
N PHE A 46 -5.81 -1.48 9.64
CA PHE A 46 -5.41 -1.95 8.31
C PHE A 46 -5.73 -3.44 8.16
N HIS A 47 -5.98 -3.89 6.93
CA HIS A 47 -5.72 -5.30 6.60
C HIS A 47 -4.21 -5.57 6.74
N PRO A 48 -3.78 -6.74 7.23
CA PRO A 48 -2.37 -7.07 7.38
C PRO A 48 -1.55 -6.89 6.09
N GLY A 49 -2.05 -7.34 4.94
CA GLY A 49 -1.37 -7.15 3.65
C GLY A 49 -1.23 -5.68 3.23
N CYS A 50 -2.24 -4.86 3.52
CA CYS A 50 -2.15 -3.41 3.30
C CYS A 50 -1.11 -2.75 4.23
N ALA A 51 -1.02 -3.21 5.48
CA ALA A 51 0.00 -2.75 6.42
C ALA A 51 1.41 -3.17 5.97
N ALA A 52 1.58 -4.38 5.44
CA ALA A 52 2.86 -4.85 4.92
C ALA A 52 3.37 -3.95 3.79
N CYS A 53 2.47 -3.46 2.94
CA CYS A 53 2.80 -2.55 1.86
C CYS A 53 2.99 -1.10 2.30
N LYS A 54 2.18 -0.57 3.24
CA LYS A 54 2.18 0.88 3.56
C LYS A 54 2.91 1.22 4.86
N ARG A 55 2.81 0.36 5.87
CA ARG A 55 3.33 0.56 7.25
C ARG A 55 4.18 -0.64 7.68
N PRO A 56 5.25 -0.97 6.94
CA PRO A 56 5.97 -2.24 7.12
C PRO A 56 6.69 -2.37 8.47
N ALA A 57 7.34 -1.31 8.96
CA ALA A 57 8.04 -1.36 10.26
C ALA A 57 7.07 -1.61 11.44
N PRO A 58 5.99 -0.81 11.61
CA PRO A 58 4.97 -1.10 12.63
C PRO A 58 4.37 -2.52 12.53
N LEU A 59 4.15 -3.02 11.30
CA LEU A 59 3.65 -4.38 11.13
C LEU A 59 4.65 -5.43 11.63
N LEU A 60 5.94 -5.30 11.27
CA LEU A 60 6.97 -6.25 11.70
C LEU A 60 7.14 -6.26 13.22
N GLU A 61 7.08 -5.09 13.86
CA GLU A 61 7.10 -4.98 15.33
C GLU A 61 5.92 -5.70 15.99
N ALA A 62 4.74 -5.62 15.38
CA ALA A 62 3.56 -6.32 15.85
C ALA A 62 3.64 -7.83 15.64
N LEU A 63 4.10 -8.25 14.45
CA LEU A 63 4.27 -9.66 14.12
C LEU A 63 5.30 -10.31 15.04
N ALA A 64 6.40 -9.65 15.41
CA ALA A 64 7.39 -10.19 16.33
C ALA A 64 6.80 -10.56 17.71
N GLN A 65 5.73 -9.89 18.13
CA GLN A 65 5.04 -10.12 19.41
C GLN A 65 3.76 -10.98 19.26
N ALA A 66 3.32 -11.21 18.03
CA ALA A 66 2.10 -11.95 17.74
C ALA A 66 2.29 -13.48 17.91
N PRO A 67 1.22 -14.22 18.23
CA PRO A 67 1.27 -15.67 18.27
C PRO A 67 1.64 -16.26 16.88
N ALA A 68 2.18 -17.48 16.89
CA ALA A 68 2.70 -18.12 15.68
C ALA A 68 1.65 -18.41 14.59
N ASN A 69 0.35 -18.39 14.93
CA ASN A 69 -0.76 -18.76 14.06
C ASN A 69 -1.34 -17.61 13.23
N VAL A 70 -0.63 -16.49 13.08
CA VAL A 70 -1.04 -15.43 12.15
C VAL A 70 -1.07 -16.01 10.72
N PRO A 71 -2.22 -15.99 10.03
CA PRO A 71 -2.33 -16.43 8.65
C PRO A 71 -1.38 -15.66 7.74
N ASP A 72 -0.71 -16.38 6.84
CA ASP A 72 0.25 -15.83 5.86
C ASP A 72 1.35 -14.94 6.50
N ARG A 73 1.78 -15.26 7.73
CA ARG A 73 2.85 -14.50 8.41
C ARG A 73 4.10 -14.34 7.54
N GLU A 74 4.54 -15.40 6.88
CA GLU A 74 5.73 -15.38 6.03
C GLU A 74 5.55 -14.42 4.84
N GLY A 75 4.39 -14.45 4.17
CA GLY A 75 4.07 -13.52 3.09
C GLY A 75 4.07 -12.07 3.57
N LEU A 76 3.43 -11.81 4.71
CA LEU A 76 3.41 -10.48 5.33
C LEU A 76 4.81 -9.97 5.68
N GLU A 77 5.65 -10.80 6.30
CA GLU A 77 7.02 -10.43 6.65
C GLU A 77 7.88 -10.19 5.41
N ARG A 78 7.77 -11.04 4.39
CA ARG A 78 8.48 -10.89 3.10
C ARG A 78 8.13 -9.55 2.45
N THR A 79 6.84 -9.23 2.33
CA THR A 79 6.37 -7.98 1.71
C THR A 79 6.78 -6.76 2.53
N ALA A 80 6.71 -6.83 3.86
CA ALA A 80 7.12 -5.74 4.73
C ALA A 80 8.62 -5.48 4.65
N ARG A 81 9.46 -6.53 4.68
CA ARG A 81 10.93 -6.40 4.55
C ARG A 81 11.32 -5.83 3.18
N ARG A 82 10.68 -6.27 2.09
CA ARG A 82 10.90 -5.69 0.75
C ARG A 82 10.53 -4.21 0.71
N THR A 83 9.39 -3.84 1.30
CA THR A 83 8.95 -2.44 1.37
C THR A 83 9.93 -1.58 2.17
N LEU A 84 10.55 -2.11 3.23
CA LEU A 84 11.60 -1.39 3.97
C LEU A 84 12.89 -1.25 3.16
N ALA A 85 13.30 -2.28 2.42
CA ALA A 85 14.47 -2.22 1.55
C ALA A 85 14.33 -1.16 0.45
N HIS A 86 13.11 -0.95 -0.06
CA HIS A 86 12.77 0.08 -1.04
C HIS A 86 11.68 1.01 -0.51
N HIS A 87 12.06 1.94 0.37
CA HIS A 87 11.14 2.81 1.14
C HIS A 87 10.02 3.49 0.32
N ARG A 88 10.25 3.79 -0.97
CA ARG A 88 9.24 4.42 -1.85
C ARG A 88 8.12 3.48 -2.25
N LEU A 89 8.27 2.16 -2.12
CA LEU A 89 7.19 1.21 -2.34
C LEU A 89 5.99 1.47 -1.43
N ALA A 90 6.22 1.98 -0.22
CA ALA A 90 5.15 2.38 0.71
C ALA A 90 4.26 3.51 0.19
N ARG A 91 4.70 4.23 -0.84
CA ARG A 91 3.94 5.30 -1.48
C ARG A 91 2.99 4.79 -2.56
N ILE A 92 3.16 3.56 -3.06
CA ILE A 92 2.34 3.01 -4.14
C ILE A 92 0.89 2.89 -3.69
N ASP A 93 -0.04 3.50 -4.42
CA ASP A 93 -1.48 3.46 -4.20
C ASP A 93 -2.24 2.86 -5.39
N GLY A 94 -1.59 1.87 -6.02
CA GLY A 94 -2.11 1.14 -7.17
C GLY A 94 -1.70 1.77 -8.50
N ALA A 95 -2.19 1.16 -9.58
CA ALA A 95 -2.04 1.66 -10.94
C ALA A 95 -3.40 1.89 -11.59
N GLU A 96 -3.41 2.72 -12.63
CA GLU A 96 -4.56 2.95 -13.50
C GLU A 96 -4.11 3.42 -14.88
N ARG A 97 -5.02 3.32 -15.84
CA ARG A 97 -4.93 4.05 -17.10
C ARG A 97 -5.20 5.53 -16.83
N ALA A 98 -4.38 6.41 -17.38
CA ALA A 98 -4.55 7.84 -17.21
C ALA A 98 -5.86 8.30 -17.88
N PRO A 99 -6.82 8.90 -17.14
CA PRO A 99 -8.08 9.38 -17.70
C PRO A 99 -7.91 10.70 -18.48
N SER A 100 -6.74 11.34 -18.39
CA SER A 100 -6.40 12.57 -19.14
C SER A 100 -4.88 12.71 -19.27
N GLY A 101 -4.45 13.63 -20.15
CA GLY A 101 -3.05 13.97 -20.39
C GLY A 101 -2.44 15.01 -19.44
N GLN A 102 -3.14 15.37 -18.36
CA GLN A 102 -2.77 16.53 -17.52
C GLN A 102 -1.74 16.22 -16.44
N ALA A 103 -1.56 14.95 -16.08
CA ALA A 103 -0.61 14.56 -15.04
C ALA A 103 0.82 14.54 -15.57
N SER A 104 1.77 14.93 -14.73
CA SER A 104 3.20 14.76 -15.00
C SER A 104 3.80 13.68 -14.11
N CYS A 105 4.77 12.94 -14.65
CA CYS A 105 5.50 11.93 -13.90
C CYS A 105 6.50 12.56 -12.95
N ARG A 106 6.49 12.13 -11.68
CA ARG A 106 7.43 12.62 -10.66
C ARG A 106 8.88 12.17 -10.85
N ALA A 107 9.13 11.16 -11.68
CA ALA A 107 10.47 10.65 -11.93
C ALA A 107 11.16 11.43 -13.07
N CYS A 108 10.56 11.43 -14.26
CA CYS A 108 11.15 12.04 -15.46
C CYS A 108 10.64 13.45 -15.76
N ARG A 109 9.63 13.94 -15.03
CA ARG A 109 8.96 15.24 -15.21
C ARG A 109 8.19 15.41 -16.54
N GLN A 110 8.08 14.35 -17.35
CA GLN A 110 7.31 14.37 -18.60
C GLN A 110 5.81 14.16 -18.36
N ALA A 111 4.99 14.61 -19.31
CA ALA A 111 3.55 14.38 -19.30
C ALA A 111 3.21 12.88 -19.39
N ILE A 112 2.13 12.48 -18.72
CA ILE A 112 1.54 11.15 -18.82
C ILE A 112 0.37 11.25 -19.78
N THR A 113 0.45 10.56 -20.91
CA THR A 113 -0.58 10.61 -21.96
C THR A 113 -1.87 9.91 -21.53
N HIS A 114 -3.00 10.38 -22.07
CA HIS A 114 -4.29 9.72 -21.89
C HIS A 114 -4.20 8.24 -22.30
N GLY A 115 -4.74 7.34 -21.47
CA GLY A 115 -4.66 5.89 -21.66
C GLY A 115 -3.30 5.25 -21.32
N GLY A 116 -2.27 6.04 -20.99
CA GLY A 116 -0.99 5.49 -20.50
C GLY A 116 -1.12 4.91 -19.09
N TRP A 117 -0.35 3.86 -18.77
CA TRP A 117 -0.27 3.35 -17.40
C TRP A 117 0.45 4.35 -16.48
N ARG A 118 -0.17 4.64 -15.33
CA ARG A 118 0.42 5.43 -14.26
C ARG A 118 0.25 4.78 -12.90
N ILE A 119 1.28 4.88 -12.09
CA ILE A 119 1.28 4.46 -10.69
C ILE A 119 0.84 5.65 -9.85
N ARG A 120 -0.20 5.47 -9.04
CA ARG A 120 -0.68 6.47 -8.09
C ARG A 120 0.23 6.45 -6.87
N LEU A 121 0.55 7.63 -6.35
CA LEU A 121 1.34 7.79 -5.15
C LEU A 121 0.52 8.37 -4.01
N VAL A 122 0.90 8.05 -2.79
CA VAL A 122 0.45 8.71 -1.56
C VAL A 122 1.64 9.04 -0.65
N PHE A 123 1.47 10.08 0.16
CA PHE A 123 2.34 10.37 1.29
C PHE A 123 1.61 10.07 2.59
N PHE A 124 2.35 9.60 3.60
CA PHE A 124 1.80 9.30 4.91
C PHE A 124 2.36 10.25 5.95
N GLU A 125 1.49 11.07 6.54
CA GLU A 125 1.86 12.08 7.54
C GLU A 125 0.78 12.14 8.61
N ALA A 126 1.20 12.18 9.88
CA ALA A 126 0.31 12.32 11.04
C ALA A 126 -0.95 11.42 11.02
N GLY A 127 -0.80 10.17 10.57
CA GLY A 127 -1.92 9.22 10.56
C GLY A 127 -2.80 9.24 9.31
N ARG A 128 -2.46 10.02 8.29
CA ARG A 128 -3.26 10.21 7.08
C ARG A 128 -2.44 9.96 5.81
N PHE A 129 -3.08 9.33 4.83
CA PHE A 129 -2.58 9.27 3.46
C PHE A 129 -3.13 10.44 2.63
N SER A 130 -2.25 11.16 1.94
CA SER A 130 -2.60 12.24 1.00
C SER A 130 -2.11 11.88 -0.41
N PRO A 131 -2.83 12.27 -1.48
CA PRO A 131 -2.36 12.04 -2.85
C PRO A 131 -0.98 12.65 -3.10
N GLY A 132 -0.06 11.84 -3.60
CA GLY A 132 1.33 12.19 -3.84
C GLY A 132 1.68 12.45 -5.31
N GLY A 133 0.71 12.32 -6.22
CA GLY A 133 0.91 12.46 -7.67
C GLY A 133 1.09 11.10 -8.36
N PHE A 134 1.78 11.11 -9.51
CA PHE A 134 1.85 9.94 -10.40
C PHE A 134 3.27 9.67 -10.90
N VAL A 135 3.54 8.42 -11.27
CA VAL A 135 4.77 7.99 -11.95
C VAL A 135 4.37 7.14 -13.15
N HIS A 136 5.01 7.28 -14.32
CA HIS A 136 4.81 6.32 -15.42
C HIS A 136 5.15 4.92 -14.94
N LEU A 137 4.45 3.90 -15.44
CA LEU A 137 4.82 2.52 -15.13
C LEU A 137 6.29 2.23 -15.49
N ASP A 138 6.74 2.74 -16.63
CA ASP A 138 8.10 2.56 -17.16
C ASP A 138 9.17 3.28 -16.33
N CYS A 139 8.78 4.30 -15.56
CA CYS A 139 9.68 5.03 -14.67
C CYS A 139 9.83 4.37 -13.29
N ARG A 140 9.22 3.19 -13.07
CA ARG A 140 9.20 2.52 -11.76
C ARG A 140 10.59 2.22 -11.22
N LYS A 141 11.52 1.67 -12.02
CA LYS A 141 12.89 1.39 -11.59
C LYS A 141 13.58 2.62 -11.03
N ALA A 142 13.56 3.69 -11.81
CA ALA A 142 14.22 4.94 -11.47
C ALA A 142 13.60 5.61 -10.25
N TYR A 143 12.27 5.47 -10.07
CA TYR A 143 11.58 6.10 -8.95
C TYR A 143 11.63 5.27 -7.68
N PHE A 144 11.39 3.96 -7.73
CA PHE A 144 11.29 3.07 -6.57
C PHE A 144 12.61 2.36 -6.24
N GLU A 145 13.63 2.51 -7.08
CA GLU A 145 14.92 1.83 -6.97
C GLU A 145 14.79 0.30 -7.13
N THR A 146 13.68 -0.15 -7.73
CA THR A 146 13.36 -1.54 -8.06
C THR A 146 12.27 -1.61 -9.13
N ASP A 147 12.26 -2.68 -9.92
CA ASP A 147 11.17 -3.01 -10.85
C ASP A 147 10.10 -3.92 -10.23
N ASP A 148 10.40 -4.52 -9.07
CA ASP A 148 9.48 -5.42 -8.35
C ASP A 148 8.42 -4.61 -7.57
N VAL A 149 7.47 -4.07 -8.32
CA VAL A 149 6.36 -3.24 -7.80
C VAL A 149 4.99 -3.91 -7.96
N LEU A 150 4.90 -4.99 -8.76
CA LEU A 150 3.63 -5.55 -9.21
C LEU A 150 2.71 -5.97 -8.05
N GLU A 151 3.29 -6.58 -7.01
CA GLU A 151 2.53 -6.97 -5.81
C GLU A 151 1.83 -5.75 -5.18
N HIS A 152 2.56 -4.64 -5.01
CA HIS A 152 2.01 -3.39 -4.47
C HIS A 152 0.96 -2.78 -5.41
N LEU A 153 1.18 -2.81 -6.73
CA LEU A 153 0.21 -2.29 -7.69
C LEU A 153 -1.12 -3.04 -7.61
N LEU A 154 -1.08 -4.37 -7.59
CA LEU A 154 -2.27 -5.22 -7.53
C LEU A 154 -2.97 -5.14 -6.17
N GLN A 155 -2.22 -5.01 -5.08
CA GLN A 155 -2.77 -4.86 -3.72
C GLN A 155 -3.73 -3.67 -3.59
N PHE A 156 -3.47 -2.59 -4.35
CA PHE A 156 -4.26 -1.34 -4.36
C PHE A 156 -4.99 -1.09 -5.69
N GLY A 157 -5.08 -2.11 -6.55
CA GLY A 157 -5.81 -2.09 -7.83
C GLY A 157 -7.26 -2.55 -7.70
N SER A 158 -8.00 -2.13 -6.67
CA SER A 158 -9.39 -2.58 -6.47
C SER A 158 -10.36 -2.06 -7.53
N SER A 159 -9.97 -1.00 -8.24
CA SER A 159 -10.74 -0.46 -9.38
C SER A 159 -10.44 -1.18 -10.69
N LEU A 160 -9.41 -2.04 -10.73
CA LEU A 160 -9.01 -2.73 -11.96
C LEU A 160 -9.84 -4.00 -12.13
N ASP A 161 -10.43 -4.14 -13.32
CA ASP A 161 -11.04 -5.40 -13.74
C ASP A 161 -9.97 -6.47 -14.07
N ASP A 162 -10.40 -7.70 -14.34
CA ASP A 162 -9.49 -8.82 -14.59
C ASP A 162 -8.64 -8.62 -15.86
N GLY A 163 -9.21 -7.98 -16.90
CA GLY A 163 -8.49 -7.66 -18.13
C GLY A 163 -7.44 -6.57 -17.93
N GLU A 164 -7.76 -5.54 -17.15
CA GLU A 164 -6.83 -4.49 -16.75
C GLU A 164 -5.71 -5.03 -15.86
N ARG A 165 -6.03 -5.93 -14.92
CA ARG A 165 -5.05 -6.62 -14.08
C ARG A 165 -4.06 -7.39 -14.93
N GLU A 166 -4.54 -8.12 -15.93
CA GLU A 166 -3.68 -8.87 -16.84
C GLU A 166 -2.84 -7.97 -17.74
N SER A 167 -3.46 -6.92 -18.32
CA SER A 167 -2.74 -5.91 -19.09
C SER A 167 -1.64 -5.23 -18.26
N LEU A 168 -1.85 -5.02 -16.96
CA LEU A 168 -0.85 -4.47 -16.06
C LEU A 168 0.31 -5.43 -15.79
N ARG A 169 0.03 -6.74 -15.62
CA ARG A 169 1.07 -7.77 -15.45
C ARG A 169 1.99 -7.80 -16.67
N LEU A 170 1.41 -7.94 -17.86
CA LEU A 170 2.14 -7.95 -19.12
C LEU A 170 2.98 -6.68 -19.31
N ALA A 171 2.45 -5.51 -18.92
CA ALA A 171 3.18 -4.25 -19.00
C ALA A 171 4.36 -4.17 -18.01
N CYS A 172 4.29 -4.85 -16.86
CA CYS A 172 5.41 -4.96 -15.92
C CYS A 172 6.49 -5.95 -16.40
N GLU A 173 6.07 -7.05 -17.04
CA GLU A 173 6.95 -8.12 -17.54
C GLU A 173 7.68 -7.74 -18.83
N GLY A 174 7.01 -7.09 -19.78
CA GLY A 174 7.55 -6.73 -21.10
C GLY A 174 8.60 -5.60 -21.09
N GLN A 175 9.14 -5.25 -19.92
CA GLN A 175 10.12 -4.19 -19.70
C GLN A 175 11.29 -4.63 -18.80
N ALA A 176 11.40 -5.94 -18.53
CA ALA A 176 12.52 -6.55 -17.81
C ALA A 176 13.72 -6.78 -18.74
#